data_AF-A0A7L0USX6-F1
#
_entry.id   AF-A0A7L0USX6-F1
#
_cell.length_a   1.000
_cell.length_b   1.000
_cell.length_c   1.000
_cell.angle_alpha   90.00
_cell.angle_beta   90.00
_cell.angle_gamma   90.00
#
_symmetry.space_group_name_H-M   'P 1'
#
loop_
_entity.id
_entity.type
_entity.pdbx_description
1 polymer ?
#
loop_
_entity_poly.entity_id
_entity_poly.type
_entity_poly.pdbx_seq_one_letter_code
_entity_poly.pdbx_strand_id
1 'polypeptide(L)' 'RAYAVLLGVQELSGPADGPGVTIPLVQLLPHPSYAGEATSGDIALAQLAWPVTFSDAILPVCLPTSN' A
#
# COMPACT_ATOMS: atom_id res chain seq x y z
N ARG A 1 2.71 9.31 -13.37
CA ARG A 1 3.68 8.21 -13.10
C ARG A 1 2.87 6.95 -12.81
N ALA A 2 3.30 5.79 -13.28
CA ALA A 2 2.67 4.51 -12.94
C ALA A 2 3.40 3.90 -11.74
N TYR A 3 2.64 3.47 -10.74
CA TYR A 3 3.17 2.88 -9.50
C TYR A 3 2.56 1.50 -9.30
N ALA A 4 3.29 0.63 -8.59
CA ALA A 4 2.80 -0.67 -8.15
C ALA A 4 3.32 -0.94 -6.74
N VAL A 5 2.63 -1.82 -6.03
CA VAL A 5 3.02 -2.28 -4.69
C VAL A 5 3.26 -3.78 -4.71
N LEU A 6 4.28 -4.22 -3.96
CA LEU A 6 4.59 -5.63 -3.74
C LEU A 6 4.09 -6.02 -2.34
N LEU A 7 3.20 -7.01 -2.28
CA LEU A 7 2.56 -7.50 -1.04
C LEU A 7 2.99 -8.94 -0.76
N GLY A 8 3.03 -9.33 0.51
CA GLY A 8 3.23 -10.73 0.91
C GLY A 8 4.65 -11.27 0.81
N VAL A 9 5.67 -10.40 0.80
CA VAL A 9 7.08 -10.79 0.74
C VAL A 9 7.77 -10.64 2.10
N GLN A 10 8.73 -11.54 2.38
CA GLN A 10 9.62 -11.45 3.53
C GLN A 10 10.96 -10.79 3.17
N GLU A 11 11.46 -11.05 1.96
CA GLU A 11 12.70 -10.51 1.43
C GLU A 11 12.43 -9.68 0.18
N LEU A 12 12.91 -8.43 0.15
CA LEU A 12 12.70 -7.53 -1.00
C LEU A 12 13.49 -7.96 -2.25
N SER A 13 14.64 -8.59 -2.04
CA SER A 13 15.54 -9.08 -3.09
C SER A 13 15.32 -10.57 -3.39
N GLY A 14 14.19 -11.12 -2.98
CA GLY A 14 13.87 -12.54 -3.12
C GLY A 14 13.71 -12.99 -4.58
N PRO A 15 13.59 -14.31 -4.81
CA PRO A 15 13.33 -14.87 -6.13
C PRO A 15 12.08 -14.25 -6.75
N ALA A 16 12.10 -14.00 -8.07
CA ALA A 16 10.95 -13.44 -8.80
C ALA A 16 9.68 -14.29 -8.68
N ASP A 17 9.84 -15.60 -8.47
CA ASP A 17 8.76 -16.57 -8.31
C ASP A 17 8.36 -16.79 -6.83
N GLY A 18 8.75 -15.87 -5.93
CA GLY A 18 8.34 -15.89 -4.53
C GLY A 18 6.83 -15.70 -4.34
N PRO A 19 6.29 -15.91 -3.13
CA PRO A 19 4.86 -15.81 -2.85
C PRO A 19 4.29 -14.37 -2.94
N GLY A 20 5.11 -13.40 -3.33
CA GLY A 20 4.74 -12.00 -3.42
C GLY A 20 3.80 -11.71 -4.59
N VAL A 21 2.90 -10.75 -4.39
CA VAL A 21 1.96 -10.30 -5.42
C VAL A 21 2.24 -8.83 -5.72
N THR A 22 2.52 -8.51 -6.99
CA THR A 22 2.67 -7.13 -7.45
C THR A 22 1.36 -6.63 -8.04
N ILE A 23 0.85 -5.51 -7.53
CA ILE A 23 -0.41 -4.91 -7.96
C ILE A 23 -0.18 -3.44 -8.35
N PRO A 24 -0.53 -3.03 -9.59
CA PRO A 24 -0.53 -1.62 -10.00
C PRO A 24 -1.52 -0.80 -9.18
N LEU A 25 -1.25 0.49 -9.05
CA LEU A 25 -2.16 1.45 -8.44
C LEU A 25 -3.02 2.12 -9.51
N VAL A 26 -4.33 2.21 -9.24
CA VAL A 26 -5.24 3.07 -10.02
C VAL A 26 -4.98 4.53 -9.71
N GLN A 27 -4.80 4.86 -8.42
CA GLN A 27 -4.55 6.23 -8.00
C GLN A 27 -3.89 6.30 -6.62
N LEU A 28 -3.26 7.46 -6.39
CA LEU A 28 -2.75 7.91 -5.10
C LEU A 28 -3.58 9.10 -4.65
N LEU A 29 -4.08 9.04 -3.42
CA LEU A 29 -4.97 10.04 -2.81
C LEU A 29 -4.26 10.65 -1.60
N PRO A 30 -3.47 11.72 -1.78
CA PRO A 30 -2.84 12.43 -0.66
C PRO A 30 -3.90 13.10 0.21
N HIS A 31 -3.62 13.24 1.51
CA HIS A 31 -4.49 13.99 2.40
C HIS A 31 -4.63 15.45 1.91
N PRO A 32 -5.84 16.02 1.90
CA PRO A 32 -6.09 17.35 1.31
C PRO A 32 -5.32 18.49 2.01
N SER A 33 -4.96 18.31 3.28
CA SER A 33 -4.16 19.30 4.03
C SER A 33 -2.65 19.19 3.80
N TYR A 34 -2.18 18.16 3.09
CA TYR A 34 -0.76 18.00 2.79
C TYR A 34 -0.31 19.05 1.78
N ALA A 35 0.66 19.86 2.16
CA ALA A 35 1.20 20.95 1.34
C ALA A 35 2.74 20.88 1.19
N GLY A 36 3.36 19.74 1.53
CA GLY A 36 4.80 19.50 1.42
C GLY A 36 5.47 19.18 2.77
N GLU A 37 6.80 19.19 2.77
CA GLU A 37 7.59 18.92 3.99
C GLU A 37 7.18 19.83 5.16
N ALA A 38 7.10 19.23 6.35
CA ALA A 38 6.70 19.86 7.61
C ALA A 38 5.24 20.37 7.69
N THR A 39 4.37 19.99 6.76
CA THR A 39 2.93 20.30 6.81
C THR A 39 2.12 19.18 7.48
N SER A 40 0.90 19.50 7.93
CA SER A 40 0.00 18.50 8.53
C SER A 40 -0.54 17.53 7.48
N GLY A 41 -0.95 16.34 7.90
CA GLY A 41 -1.55 15.35 7.02
C GLY A 41 -0.53 14.62 6.15
N ASP A 42 0.64 14.30 6.70
CA ASP A 42 1.62 13.41 6.04
C ASP A 42 1.09 11.96 6.00
N ILE A 43 0.09 11.75 5.13
CA ILE A 43 -0.62 10.48 4.91
C ILE A 43 -1.27 10.49 3.53
N ALA A 44 -1.36 9.33 2.90
CA ALA A 44 -2.04 9.13 1.62
C ALA A 44 -2.66 7.73 1.54
N LEU A 45 -3.70 7.58 0.71
CA LEU A 45 -4.24 6.27 0.34
C LEU A 45 -3.74 5.86 -1.04
N ALA A 46 -3.30 4.61 -1.17
CA ALA A 46 -2.94 3.99 -2.44
C ALA A 46 -4.04 2.99 -2.85
N GLN A 47 -4.78 3.31 -3.91
CA GLN A 47 -5.84 2.43 -4.39
C GLN A 47 -5.28 1.40 -5.37
N LEU A 48 -5.39 0.13 -5.01
CA LEU A 48 -5.03 -1.00 -5.87
C LEU A 48 -5.93 -1.07 -7.11
N ALA A 49 -5.36 -1.49 -8.24
CA ALA A 49 -6.12 -1.66 -9.48
C ALA A 49 -7.14 -2.80 -9.46
N TRP A 50 -6.90 -3.79 -8.60
CA TRP A 50 -7.84 -4.87 -8.29
C TRP A 50 -7.68 -5.29 -6.83
N PRO A 51 -8.73 -5.88 -6.23
CA PRO A 51 -8.63 -6.42 -4.88
C PRO A 51 -7.57 -7.53 -4.82
N VAL A 52 -6.84 -7.57 -3.71
CA VAL A 52 -5.91 -8.66 -3.41
C VAL A 52 -6.62 -9.76 -2.62
N THR A 53 -6.28 -11.01 -2.90
CA THR A 53 -6.74 -12.15 -2.10
C THR A 53 -5.93 -12.23 -0.82
N PHE A 54 -6.62 -12.29 0.33
CA PHE A 54 -5.94 -12.48 1.61
C PHE A 54 -5.40 -13.90 1.76
N SER A 55 -4.28 -14.00 2.47
CA SER A 55 -3.56 -15.24 2.75
C SER A 55 -2.82 -15.11 4.07
N ASP A 56 -2.16 -16.17 4.53
CA ASP A 56 -1.32 -16.12 5.72
C ASP A 56 -0.19 -15.07 5.61
N ALA A 57 0.20 -14.69 4.39
CA ALA A 57 1.21 -13.66 4.12
C ALA A 57 0.62 -12.27 3.80
N ILE A 58 -0.68 -12.17 3.52
CA ILE A 58 -1.35 -10.91 3.14
C ILE A 58 -2.62 -10.75 3.98
N LEU A 59 -2.53 -9.92 5.02
CA LEU A 59 -3.63 -9.60 5.91
C LEU A 59 -3.75 -8.08 6.11
N PRO A 60 -4.97 -7.55 6.29
CA PRO A 60 -5.16 -6.15 6.64
C PRO A 60 -4.76 -5.89 8.10
N VAL A 61 -4.27 -4.67 8.38
CA VAL A 61 -4.08 -4.18 9.75
C VAL A 61 -5.34 -3.44 10.22
N CYS A 62 -5.64 -3.52 11.52
CA CYS A 62 -6.73 -2.76 12.11
C CYS A 62 -6.35 -1.27 12.21
N LEU A 63 -7.31 -0.40 11.94
CA LEU A 63 -7.20 1.03 12.28
C LEU A 63 -7.75 1.28 13.68
N PRO A 64 -7.18 2.23 14.45
CA PRO A 64 -7.75 2.62 15.73
C PRO A 64 -9.15 3.21 15.55
N THR A 65 -10.05 2.93 16.48
CA THR A 65 -11.36 3.57 16.53
C THR A 65 -11.23 5.00 17.03
N SER A 66 -12.15 5.87 16.62
CA SER A 66 -12.29 7.21 17.19
C SER A 66 -12.47 7.13 18.71
N ASN A 67 -11.86 8.07 19.44
CA ASN A 67 -12.07 8.24 20.89
C ASN A 67 -13.49 8.73 21.20
#